data_AF-A0A2N5AKT1-F1
#
_entry.id   AF-A0A2N5AKT1-F1
#
_cell.length_a   1.000
_cell.length_b   1.000
_cell.length_c   1.000
_cell.angle_alpha   90.00
_cell.angle_beta   90.00
_cell.angle_gamma   90.00
#
_symmetry.space_group_name_H-M   'P 1'
#
loop_
_entity.id
_entity.type
_entity.pdbx_description
1 polymer ?
#
loop_
_entity_poly.entity_id
_entity_poly.type
_entity_poly.pdbx_seq_one_letter_code
_entity_poly.pdbx_strand_id
1 'polypeptide(L)' 'VRDILTDPLDAIMVKSIVEMARAKQMSVVAEYVESEPQKARLLELGVNYLQGYLVGKPQPLGE' A
#
# COMPACT_ATOMS: atom_id res chain seq x y z
N VAL A 1 -6.75 2.91 -0.35
CA VAL A 1 -5.41 3.56 -0.25
C VAL A 1 -5.36 4.91 -0.96
N ARG A 2 -6.10 5.12 -2.05
CA ARG A 2 -6.13 6.41 -2.77
C ARG A 2 -6.41 7.58 -1.82
N ASP A 3 -7.38 7.41 -0.93
CA ASP A 3 -7.84 8.44 0.00
C ASP A 3 -7.28 8.26 1.41
N ILE A 4 -6.20 7.48 1.59
CA ILE A 4 -5.64 7.16 2.92
C ILE A 4 -5.09 8.36 3.70
N LEU A 5 -4.92 9.49 3.02
CA LEU A 5 -4.46 10.74 3.62
C LEU A 5 -5.61 11.62 4.12
N THR A 6 -6.83 11.40 3.63
CA THR A 6 -7.98 12.28 3.85
C THR A 6 -9.15 11.57 4.52
N ASP A 7 -9.30 10.26 4.29
CA ASP A 7 -10.33 9.43 4.90
C ASP A 7 -9.74 8.53 6.00
N PRO A 8 -10.07 8.78 7.29
CA PRO A 8 -9.60 7.95 8.39
C PRO A 8 -10.13 6.50 8.32
N LEU A 9 -11.27 6.25 7.67
CA LEU A 9 -11.80 4.89 7.50
C LEU A 9 -10.86 4.05 6.62
N ASP A 10 -10.30 4.64 5.56
CA ASP A 10 -9.33 3.98 4.67
C ASP A 10 -8.09 3.53 5.46
N ALA A 11 -7.58 4.38 6.35
CA ALA A 11 -6.44 4.04 7.19
C ALA A 11 -6.75 2.92 8.19
N ILE A 12 -7.96 2.91 8.78
CA ILE A 12 -8.42 1.85 9.68
C ILE A 12 -8.54 0.51 8.95
N MET A 13 -9.11 0.53 7.74
CA MET A 13 -9.26 -0.66 6.90
C MET A 13 -7.91 -1.26 6.52
N VAL A 14 -6.97 -0.43 6.04
CA VAL A 14 -5.62 -0.88 5.70
C VAL A 14 -4.91 -1.46 6.92
N LYS A 15 -4.99 -0.80 8.09
CA LYS A 15 -4.40 -1.31 9.32
C LYS A 15 -4.96 -2.69 9.69
N SER A 16 -6.28 -2.86 9.62
CA SER A 16 -6.95 -4.13 9.95
C SER A 16 -6.49 -5.26 9.03
N ILE A 17 -6.37 -4.99 7.73
CA ILE A 17 -5.86 -5.95 6.74
C ILE A 17 -4.40 -6.34 7.06
N VAL A 18 -3.54 -5.36 7.38
CA VAL A 18 -2.15 -5.63 7.74
C VAL A 18 -2.06 -6.50 8.99
N GLU A 19 -2.86 -6.22 10.02
CA GLU A 19 -2.89 -7.02 11.25
C GLU A 19 -3.36 -8.46 10.99
N MET A 20 -4.39 -8.64 10.17
CA MET A 20 -4.86 -9.97 9.75
C MET A 20 -3.79 -10.73 8.95
N ALA A 21 -3.14 -10.08 7.99
CA ALA A 21 -2.09 -10.69 7.18
C ALA A 21 -0.89 -11.10 8.04
N ARG A 22 -0.48 -10.25 9.00
CA ARG A 22 0.58 -10.56 9.96
C ARG A 22 0.25 -11.80 10.79
N ALA A 23 -0.98 -11.92 11.29
CA ALA A 23 -1.44 -13.10 12.02
C ALA A 23 -1.39 -14.39 11.19
N LYS A 24 -1.51 -14.27 9.86
CA LYS A 24 -1.40 -15.37 8.89
C LYS A 24 0.00 -15.54 8.30
N GLN A 25 0.99 -14.76 8.75
CA GLN A 25 2.34 -14.74 8.17
C GLN A 25 2.35 -14.44 6.66
N MET A 26 1.38 -13.64 6.20
CA MET A 26 1.26 -13.20 4.81
C MET A 26 1.85 -11.80 4.64
N SER A 27 2.33 -11.52 3.44
CA SER A 27 2.73 -10.17 3.05
C SER A 27 1.56 -9.41 2.41
N VAL A 28 1.54 -8.09 2.60
CA VAL A 28 0.55 -7.17 2.00
C VAL A 28 1.22 -6.33 0.93
N VAL A 29 0.58 -6.25 -0.24
CA VAL A 29 0.90 -5.30 -1.31
C VAL A 29 -0.18 -4.21 -1.32
N ALA A 30 0.21 -2.94 -1.25
CA ALA A 30 -0.69 -1.83 -1.55
C ALA A 30 -0.51 -1.39 -3.00
N GLU A 31 -1.59 -1.47 -3.78
CA GLU A 31 -1.64 -1.04 -5.17
C GLU A 31 -2.14 0.42 -5.29
N TYR A 32 -1.92 1.04 -6.45
CA TYR A 32 -2.29 2.44 -6.74
C TYR A 32 -1.57 3.48 -5.86
N VAL A 33 -0.30 3.26 -5.55
CA VAL A 33 0.56 4.24 -4.85
C VAL A 33 1.12 5.25 -5.86
N GLU A 34 0.67 6.50 -5.77
CA GLU A 34 0.95 7.55 -6.76
C GLU A 34 1.68 8.77 -6.19
N SER A 35 1.87 8.84 -4.86
CA SER A 35 2.52 9.97 -4.20
C SER A 35 3.39 9.56 -3.00
N GLU A 36 4.48 10.28 -2.74
CA GLU A 36 5.35 10.03 -1.58
C GLU A 36 4.60 10.04 -0.23
N PRO A 37 3.62 10.94 0.02
CA PRO A 37 2.84 10.89 1.25
C PRO A 37 2.01 9.60 1.41
N GLN A 38 1.41 9.09 0.33
CA GLN A 38 0.70 7.79 0.38
C GLN A 38 1.68 6.66 0.73
N LYS A 39 2.86 6.63 0.08
CA LYS A 39 3.90 5.64 0.36
C LYS A 39 4.34 5.68 1.82
N ALA A 40 4.67 6.86 2.34
CA ALA A 40 5.07 7.03 3.74
C ALA A 40 3.98 6.48 4.68
N ARG A 41 2.72 6.87 4.44
CA ARG A 41 1.60 6.43 5.26
C ARG A 41 1.37 4.92 5.22
N LEU A 42 1.50 4.29 4.05
CA LEU A 42 1.33 2.84 3.90
C LEU A 42 2.43 2.06 4.59
N LEU A 43 3.68 2.53 4.54
CA LEU A 43 4.80 1.93 5.24
C LEU A 43 4.65 2.04 6.76
N GLU A 44 4.21 3.20 7.27
CA GLU A 44 3.88 3.39 8.69
C GLU A 44 2.81 2.40 9.18
N LEU A 45 1.81 2.11 8.34
CA LEU A 45 0.74 1.17 8.65
C LEU A 45 1.21 -0.31 8.56
N GLY A 46 2.43 -0.56 8.12
CA GLY A 46 3.04 -1.89 8.08
C GLY A 46 2.79 -2.68 6.80
N VAL A 47 2.44 -2.01 5.70
CA VAL A 47 2.39 -2.64 4.37
C VAL A 47 3.80 -3.04 3.94
N ASN A 48 3.95 -4.23 3.34
CA ASN A 48 5.26 -4.78 2.99
C ASN A 48 5.77 -4.32 1.63
N TYR A 49 4.87 -4.25 0.64
CA TYR A 49 5.20 -3.95 -0.74
C TYR A 49 4.26 -2.90 -1.31
N LEU A 50 4.78 -2.10 -2.24
CA LEU A 50 4.03 -1.02 -2.87
C LEU A 50 4.06 -1.20 -4.38
N GLN A 51 2.92 -0.98 -5.03
CA GLN A 51 2.78 -0.94 -6.47
C GLN A 51 2.01 0.32 -6.87
N GLY A 52 2.49 1.02 -7.87
CA GLY A 52 1.82 2.18 -8.44
C GLY A 52 2.80 3.05 -9.21
N TYR A 53 2.28 4.09 -9.86
CA TYR A 53 3.08 4.92 -10.77
C TYR A 53 4.18 5.72 -10.07
N LEU A 54 4.10 5.90 -8.75
CA LEU A 54 5.22 6.41 -7.97
C LEU A 54 6.43 5.46 -8.01
N VAL A 55 6.18 4.15 -7.93
CA VAL A 55 7.21 3.10 -7.95
C VAL A 55 7.70 2.89 -9.39
N GLY A 56 6.77 2.81 -10.34
CA GLY A 56 7.05 2.65 -11.75
C GLY A 56 5.78 2.43 -12.55
N LYS A 57 5.77 2.90 -13.80
CA LYS A 57 4.69 2.56 -14.74
C LYS A 57 4.87 1.14 -15.27
N PRO A 58 3.79 0.44 -15.64
CA PRO A 58 3.88 -0.83 -16.35
C PRO A 58 4.78 -0.72 -17.58
N GLN A 59 5.65 -1.72 -17.75
CA GLN A 59 6.53 -1.85 -18.90
C GLN A 59 6.35 -3.24 -19.50
N PRO A 60 6.62 -3.43 -20.81
CA PRO A 60 6.67 -4.75 -21.41
C PRO A 60 7.62 -5.66 -20.63
N LEU A 61 7.25 -6.93 -20.50
CA LEU A 61 8.07 -7.94 -19.84
C LEU A 61 9.19 -8.37 -20.81
N GLY A 62 10.30 -7.62 -20.82
CA GLY A 62 11.52 -7.92 -21.58
C GLY A 62 11.82 -6.99 -22.75
N GLU A 63 13.10 -6.63 -22.86
CA GLU A 63 13.87 -6.68 -24.11
C GLU A 63 14.80 -7.90 -24.02
#